data_AF-A0A7K5YJA0-F1
#
_entry.id   AF-A0A7K5YJA0-F1
#
_cell.length_a   1.000
_cell.length_b   1.000
_cell.length_c   1.000
_cell.angle_alpha   90.00
_cell.angle_beta   90.00
_cell.angle_gamma   90.00
#
_symmetry.space_group_name_H-M   'P 1'
#
loop_
_entity.id
_entity.type
_entity.pdbx_description
1 polymer ?
#
loop_
_entity_poly.entity_id
_entity_poly.type
_entity_poly.pdbx_seq_one_letter_code
_entity_poly.pdbx_strand_id
1 'polypeptide(L)'
;ESIPMKSLNCYNDYNSQVTCTWMEHAEAHALFSMILYQRDNIIMENKEMFCKCQTENYLHESPDSYVHWVCRNTTNNFGIGIDHIYSFRPNKILQAELNVDLFQNVQTLPPQNLSVSLMRSGDVLLTWKAADRSQGLGNALEYEVTYKQEWESWEKAASLLLSNTTRCHLNHKDLVPGSSYVARVRARPGQDSGFSGQYSEWSTEASWDTPEGGLQPRNLRCLFNGADRLTCSWEVKNAITTSVVFGLFFRATPASAEEECSPVHEKSLPHSPYVVQSCEIPVSNSSSQSQYHVSVRAKTEEKLIETFRNIKVLPPTNVSVTVTENQEYELRWIKHTLQYSFIKQRYQVEYWKKNQYEKV
;
A
#
# COMPACT_ATOMS: atom_id res chain seq x y z
N GLU A 1 -16.83 -19.35 -27.16
CA GLU A 1 -16.89 -19.44 -28.63
C GLU A 1 -16.13 -18.27 -29.25
N SER A 2 -15.29 -18.53 -30.26
CA SER A 2 -14.44 -17.52 -30.92
C SER A 2 -15.26 -16.60 -31.83
N ILE A 3 -14.73 -15.42 -32.18
CA ILE A 3 -15.42 -14.46 -33.07
C ILE A 3 -15.70 -15.04 -34.46
N PRO A 4 -14.75 -15.73 -35.13
CA PRO A 4 -15.05 -16.43 -36.38
C PRO A 4 -16.21 -17.39 -36.27
N MET A 5 -16.31 -18.14 -35.16
CA MET A 5 -17.39 -19.10 -34.96
C MET A 5 -18.74 -18.42 -34.67
N LYS A 6 -18.76 -17.40 -33.80
CA LYS A 6 -19.98 -16.64 -33.48
C LYS A 6 -20.56 -15.89 -34.68
N SER A 7 -19.69 -15.41 -35.57
CA SER A 7 -20.08 -14.65 -36.77
C SER A 7 -20.31 -15.53 -37.99
N LEU A 8 -20.02 -16.83 -37.91
CA LEU A 8 -20.18 -17.75 -39.02
C LEU A 8 -21.66 -17.92 -39.36
N ASN A 9 -22.02 -17.53 -40.57
CA ASN A 9 -23.34 -17.75 -41.14
C ASN A 9 -23.19 -18.39 -42.51
N CYS A 10 -23.80 -19.57 -42.71
CA CYS A 10 -23.67 -20.35 -43.93
C CYS A 10 -25.05 -20.62 -44.52
N TYR A 11 -25.17 -20.41 -45.83
CA TYR A 11 -26.37 -20.70 -46.61
C TYR A 11 -25.98 -21.45 -47.88
N ASN A 12 -26.91 -22.24 -48.42
CA ASN A 12 -26.67 -23.07 -49.61
C ASN A 12 -27.85 -22.94 -50.59
N ASP A 13 -27.59 -23.23 -51.86
CA ASP A 13 -28.59 -23.18 -52.94
C ASP A 13 -29.32 -24.52 -53.14
N TYR A 14 -29.04 -25.51 -52.28
CA TYR A 14 -29.54 -26.90 -52.35
C TYR A 14 -29.29 -27.61 -53.69
N ASN A 15 -28.36 -27.10 -54.50
CA ASN A 15 -28.02 -27.63 -55.82
C ASN A 15 -26.54 -27.97 -55.89
N SER A 16 -25.66 -26.98 -55.72
CA SER A 16 -24.23 -27.19 -55.85
C SER A 16 -23.36 -26.23 -55.02
N GLN A 17 -23.90 -25.13 -54.50
CA GLN A 17 -23.12 -24.05 -53.89
C GLN A 17 -23.45 -23.83 -52.42
N VAL A 18 -22.39 -23.63 -51.63
CA VAL A 18 -22.47 -23.19 -50.24
C VAL A 18 -21.68 -21.89 -50.10
N THR A 19 -22.30 -20.89 -49.49
CA THR A 19 -21.66 -19.61 -49.17
C THR A 19 -21.69 -19.40 -47.66
N CYS A 20 -20.54 -19.08 -47.09
CA CYS A 20 -20.38 -18.76 -45.68
C CYS A 20 -19.81 -17.36 -45.53
N THR A 21 -20.30 -16.60 -44.55
CA THR A 21 -19.75 -15.31 -44.14
C THR A 21 -19.28 -15.40 -42.71
N TRP A 22 -18.12 -14.83 -42.38
CA TRP A 22 -17.61 -14.76 -41.02
C TRP A 22 -16.69 -13.55 -40.85
N MET A 23 -16.34 -13.25 -39.60
CA MET A 23 -15.50 -12.11 -39.22
C MET A 23 -14.33 -12.54 -38.34
N GLU A 24 -13.19 -11.84 -38.46
CA GLU A 24 -12.07 -11.92 -37.50
C GLU A 24 -11.52 -10.55 -37.16
N HIS A 25 -10.79 -10.45 -36.05
CA HIS A 25 -10.09 -9.21 -35.73
C HIS A 25 -8.92 -8.95 -36.68
N ALA A 26 -8.78 -7.70 -37.13
CA ALA A 26 -7.67 -7.26 -37.98
C ALA A 26 -6.30 -7.48 -37.31
N GLU A 27 -6.21 -7.29 -36.00
CA GLU A 27 -4.98 -7.54 -35.22
C GLU A 27 -4.60 -9.03 -35.21
N ALA A 28 -5.59 -9.91 -35.03
CA ALA A 28 -5.37 -11.36 -35.07
C ALA A 28 -4.96 -11.81 -36.47
N HIS A 29 -5.64 -11.29 -37.51
CA HIS A 29 -5.32 -11.54 -38.91
C HIS A 29 -3.88 -11.18 -39.28
N ALA A 30 -3.37 -10.06 -38.74
CA ALA A 30 -1.99 -9.64 -38.95
C ALA A 30 -0.96 -10.64 -38.38
N LEU A 31 -1.31 -11.41 -37.36
CA LEU A 31 -0.43 -12.38 -36.71
C LEU A 31 -0.51 -13.78 -37.34
N PHE A 32 -1.74 -14.24 -37.62
CA PHE A 32 -2.02 -15.53 -38.24
C PHE A 32 -3.32 -15.45 -39.03
N SER A 33 -3.51 -16.34 -39.99
CA SER A 33 -4.74 -16.42 -40.79
C SER A 33 -5.57 -17.61 -40.35
N MET A 34 -6.88 -17.43 -40.23
CA MET A 34 -7.83 -18.51 -40.00
C MET A 34 -8.34 -19.07 -41.33
N ILE A 35 -8.38 -20.39 -41.42
CA ILE A 35 -8.88 -21.13 -42.57
C ILE A 35 -10.18 -21.84 -42.17
N LEU A 36 -11.24 -21.62 -42.93
CA LEU A 36 -12.53 -22.26 -42.73
C LEU A 36 -12.57 -23.61 -43.46
N TYR A 37 -12.88 -24.68 -42.74
CA TYR A 37 -13.08 -26.02 -43.28
C TYR A 37 -14.54 -26.44 -43.12
N GLN A 38 -15.07 -27.07 -44.17
CA GLN A 38 -16.38 -27.71 -44.20
C GLN A 38 -16.19 -29.23 -44.22
N ARG A 39 -16.98 -29.94 -43.42
CA ARG A 39 -17.06 -31.39 -43.37
C ARG A 39 -18.52 -31.81 -43.41
N ASP A 40 -18.85 -32.86 -44.15
CA ASP A 40 -20.17 -33.49 -44.08
C ASP A 40 -20.13 -34.80 -43.27
N ASN A 41 -21.29 -35.26 -42.82
CA ASN A 41 -21.44 -36.50 -42.05
C ASN A 41 -21.37 -37.78 -42.91
N ILE A 42 -21.14 -37.68 -44.23
CA ILE A 42 -21.08 -38.82 -45.16
C ILE A 42 -19.63 -39.20 -45.46
N ILE A 43 -18.87 -38.26 -46.01
CA ILE A 43 -17.47 -38.42 -46.45
C ILE A 43 -16.53 -38.18 -45.25
N MET A 44 -16.93 -37.37 -44.27
CA MET A 44 -16.16 -37.04 -43.07
C MET A 44 -14.78 -36.40 -43.32
N GLU A 45 -14.52 -35.93 -44.56
CA GLU A 45 -13.31 -35.22 -44.94
C GLU A 45 -13.45 -33.71 -44.71
N ASN A 46 -12.35 -33.07 -44.29
CA ASN A 46 -12.30 -31.61 -44.18
C ASN A 46 -11.94 -31.01 -45.54
N LYS A 47 -12.87 -30.26 -46.13
CA LYS A 47 -12.65 -29.48 -47.34
C LYS A 47 -12.41 -28.03 -46.97
N GLU A 48 -11.29 -27.48 -47.39
CA GLU A 48 -11.01 -26.06 -47.23
C GLU A 48 -12.00 -25.22 -48.05
N MET A 49 -12.58 -24.20 -47.43
CA MET A 49 -13.45 -23.26 -48.12
C MET A 49 -12.63 -22.12 -48.72
N PHE A 50 -12.94 -21.75 -49.97
CA PHE A 50 -12.25 -20.66 -50.64
C PHE A 50 -12.81 -19.32 -50.17
N CYS A 51 -12.07 -18.65 -49.29
CA CYS A 51 -12.44 -17.38 -48.68
C CYS A 51 -11.81 -16.18 -49.40
N LYS A 52 -12.60 -15.11 -49.58
CA LYS A 52 -12.12 -13.81 -50.06
C LYS A 52 -12.53 -12.73 -49.07
N CYS A 53 -11.62 -11.81 -48.78
CA CYS A 53 -11.92 -10.62 -48.00
C CYS A 53 -12.90 -9.74 -48.78
N GLN A 54 -13.96 -9.28 -48.12
CA GLN A 54 -14.94 -8.38 -48.71
C GLN A 54 -14.58 -6.94 -48.35
N THR A 55 -14.09 -6.16 -49.32
CA THR A 55 -13.55 -4.80 -49.09
C THR A 55 -14.46 -3.67 -49.59
N GLU A 56 -15.72 -3.92 -49.95
CA GLU A 56 -16.58 -2.90 -50.55
C GLU A 56 -17.86 -2.62 -49.75
N ASN A 57 -17.95 -1.34 -49.30
CA ASN A 57 -19.13 -0.57 -48.91
C ASN A 57 -19.83 -0.87 -47.57
N TYR A 58 -19.13 -0.64 -46.45
CA TYR A 58 -19.79 -0.28 -45.18
C TYR A 58 -19.44 1.16 -44.79
N LEU A 59 -20.12 2.11 -45.43
CA LEU A 59 -20.39 3.41 -44.83
C LEU A 59 -21.49 3.17 -43.79
N HIS A 60 -21.11 3.21 -42.50
CA HIS A 60 -21.89 3.16 -41.25
C HIS A 60 -21.65 1.93 -40.35
N GLU A 61 -20.96 2.22 -39.24
CA GLU A 61 -21.14 1.64 -37.91
C GLU A 61 -20.71 0.18 -37.67
N SER A 62 -19.51 -0.20 -38.10
CA SER A 62 -18.71 -1.20 -37.35
C SER A 62 -17.35 -0.59 -37.00
N PRO A 63 -16.78 -0.89 -35.81
CA PRO A 63 -15.45 -0.38 -35.48
C PRO A 63 -14.45 -0.99 -36.47
N ASP A 64 -13.50 -0.18 -36.96
CA ASP A 64 -12.44 -0.48 -37.96
C ASP A 64 -11.50 -1.67 -37.61
N SER A 65 -11.90 -2.57 -36.73
CA SER A 65 -11.10 -3.62 -36.11
C SER A 65 -11.45 -5.05 -36.55
N TYR A 66 -12.40 -5.23 -37.47
CA TYR A 66 -12.80 -6.55 -37.99
C TYR A 66 -12.68 -6.69 -39.52
N VAL A 67 -12.18 -7.83 -39.96
CA VAL A 67 -12.08 -8.24 -41.36
C VAL A 67 -13.23 -9.19 -41.67
N HIS A 68 -13.96 -8.90 -42.75
CA HIS A 68 -15.10 -9.69 -43.21
C HIS A 68 -14.69 -10.63 -44.33
N TRP A 69 -15.05 -11.91 -44.18
CA TRP A 69 -14.72 -12.97 -45.12
C TRP A 69 -15.97 -13.56 -45.74
N VAL A 70 -15.93 -13.76 -47.05
CA VAL A 70 -16.94 -14.49 -47.81
C VAL A 70 -16.28 -15.71 -48.42
N CYS A 71 -16.72 -16.90 -47.99
CA CYS A 71 -16.19 -18.17 -48.44
C CYS A 71 -17.20 -18.92 -49.29
N ARG A 72 -16.74 -19.55 -50.37
CA ARG A 72 -17.57 -20.34 -51.26
C ARG A 72 -16.97 -21.73 -51.45
N ASN A 73 -17.84 -22.73 -51.49
CA ASN A 73 -17.47 -24.10 -51.81
C ASN A 73 -18.57 -24.75 -52.65
N THR A 74 -18.21 -25.79 -53.41
CA THR A 74 -19.16 -26.60 -54.17
C THR A 74 -19.29 -27.99 -53.57
N THR A 75 -20.51 -28.43 -53.31
CA THR A 75 -20.82 -29.77 -52.78
C THR A 75 -22.07 -30.32 -53.47
N ASN A 76 -22.15 -31.64 -53.62
CA ASN A 76 -23.29 -32.31 -54.24
C ASN A 76 -24.15 -33.07 -53.20
N ASN A 77 -23.76 -33.00 -51.92
CA ASN A 77 -24.37 -33.77 -50.85
C ASN A 77 -25.40 -32.92 -50.10
N PHE A 78 -26.64 -32.88 -50.61
CA PHE A 78 -27.76 -32.21 -49.95
C PHE A 78 -28.88 -33.22 -49.66
N GLY A 79 -29.44 -33.17 -48.46
CA GLY A 79 -30.49 -34.08 -48.04
C GLY A 79 -30.98 -33.81 -46.63
N ILE A 80 -32.23 -34.19 -46.35
CA ILE A 80 -32.84 -34.13 -45.01
C ILE A 80 -32.15 -35.21 -44.16
N GLY A 81 -31.10 -34.84 -43.44
CA GLY A 81 -30.23 -35.76 -42.68
C GLY A 81 -28.74 -35.62 -42.96
N ILE A 82 -28.34 -34.75 -43.89
CA ILE A 82 -26.93 -34.41 -44.12
C ILE A 82 -26.56 -33.18 -43.30
N ASP A 83 -25.67 -33.36 -42.34
CA ASP A 83 -25.16 -32.30 -41.49
C ASP A 83 -23.83 -31.78 -42.04
N HIS A 84 -23.73 -30.46 -42.20
CA HIS A 84 -22.49 -29.76 -42.52
C HIS A 84 -21.87 -29.17 -41.25
N ILE A 85 -20.68 -29.65 -40.90
CA ILE A 85 -19.88 -29.20 -39.77
C ILE A 85 -18.80 -28.25 -40.28
N TYR A 86 -18.69 -27.08 -39.66
CA TYR A 86 -17.69 -26.09 -39.98
C TYR A 86 -16.66 -25.97 -38.86
N SER A 87 -15.39 -25.80 -39.22
CA SER A 87 -14.31 -25.62 -38.26
C SER A 87 -13.28 -24.61 -38.76
N PHE A 88 -12.75 -23.81 -37.85
CA PHE A 88 -11.64 -22.90 -38.15
C PHE A 88 -10.32 -23.53 -37.70
N ARG A 89 -9.29 -23.42 -38.53
CA ARG A 89 -7.92 -23.80 -38.16
C ARG A 89 -6.96 -22.67 -38.49
N PRO A 90 -6.01 -22.34 -37.58
CA PRO A 90 -4.97 -21.39 -37.89
C PRO A 90 -4.03 -21.97 -38.96
N ASN A 91 -3.50 -21.12 -39.82
CA ASN A 91 -2.47 -21.49 -40.80
C ASN A 91 -1.08 -21.75 -40.19
N LYS A 92 -0.93 -21.50 -38.88
CA LYS A 92 0.28 -21.74 -38.09
C LYS A 92 -0.03 -22.75 -36.99
N ILE A 93 0.94 -23.59 -36.68
CA ILE A 93 0.88 -24.49 -35.52
C ILE A 93 1.12 -23.64 -34.26
N LEU A 94 0.08 -23.45 -33.46
CA LEU A 94 0.14 -22.74 -32.17
C LEU A 94 0.13 -23.77 -31.05
N GLN A 95 1.30 -24.31 -30.74
CA GLN A 95 1.46 -25.40 -29.78
C GLN A 95 2.66 -25.15 -28.88
N ALA A 96 2.53 -25.52 -27.61
CA ALA A 96 3.62 -25.52 -26.64
C ALA A 96 3.66 -26.90 -25.96
N GLU A 97 4.83 -27.50 -25.92
CA GLU A 97 5.08 -28.80 -25.27
C GLU A 97 6.19 -28.64 -24.24
N LEU A 98 6.05 -29.32 -23.11
CA LEU A 98 7.03 -29.30 -22.05
C LEU A 98 7.10 -30.67 -21.37
N ASN A 99 8.31 -31.25 -21.33
CA ASN A 99 8.58 -32.42 -20.51
C ASN A 99 8.83 -31.94 -19.07
N VAL A 100 7.94 -32.31 -18.16
CA VAL A 100 8.01 -31.89 -16.75
C VAL A 100 8.55 -33.05 -15.91
N ASP A 101 9.75 -32.86 -15.34
CA ASP A 101 10.24 -33.74 -14.27
C ASP A 101 9.56 -33.36 -12.96
N LEU A 102 8.74 -34.28 -12.43
CA LEU A 102 7.94 -34.07 -11.24
C LEU A 102 8.79 -33.79 -9.99
N PHE A 103 10.01 -34.32 -9.91
CA PHE A 103 10.87 -34.17 -8.73
C PHE A 103 11.78 -32.95 -8.80
N GLN A 104 11.93 -32.34 -9.98
CA GLN A 104 12.68 -31.10 -10.20
C GLN A 104 11.79 -29.85 -10.37
N ASN A 105 10.46 -30.03 -10.41
CA ASN A 105 9.49 -28.95 -10.57
C ASN A 105 8.42 -28.99 -9.47
N VAL A 106 8.85 -29.18 -8.23
CA VAL A 106 7.93 -29.28 -7.08
C VAL A 106 7.54 -27.88 -6.60
N GLN A 107 6.25 -27.57 -6.60
CA GLN A 107 5.69 -26.46 -5.84
C GLN A 107 4.82 -27.02 -4.73
N THR A 108 5.23 -26.79 -3.49
CA THR A 108 4.51 -27.31 -2.33
C THR A 108 3.27 -26.46 -2.03
N LEU A 109 2.30 -27.05 -1.34
CA LEU A 109 1.18 -26.28 -0.80
C LEU A 109 1.66 -25.32 0.31
N PRO A 110 1.01 -24.16 0.47
CA PRO A 110 1.38 -23.21 1.52
C PRO A 110 1.25 -23.83 2.91
N PRO A 111 2.13 -23.47 3.86
CA PRO A 111 1.98 -23.82 5.27
C PRO A 111 0.62 -23.39 5.82
N GLN A 112 0.06 -24.19 6.72
CA GLN A 112 -1.28 -23.98 7.28
C GLN A 112 -1.22 -23.76 8.79
N ASN A 113 -2.28 -23.17 9.34
CA ASN A 113 -2.43 -22.94 10.79
C ASN A 113 -1.25 -22.18 11.41
N LEU A 114 -0.77 -21.13 10.72
CA LEU A 114 0.21 -20.22 11.30
C LEU A 114 -0.42 -19.56 12.53
N SER A 115 0.23 -19.72 13.67
CA SER A 115 -0.24 -19.22 14.96
C SER A 115 0.91 -18.61 15.74
N VAL A 116 0.57 -17.63 16.58
CA VAL A 116 1.53 -16.90 17.41
C VAL A 116 1.27 -17.20 18.88
N SER A 117 2.34 -17.42 19.61
CA SER A 117 2.31 -17.61 21.07
C SER A 117 3.33 -16.67 21.71
N LEU A 118 2.86 -15.83 22.63
CA LEU A 118 3.71 -14.92 23.40
C LEU A 118 4.27 -15.67 24.62
N MET A 119 5.59 -15.76 24.73
CA MET A 119 6.26 -16.43 25.84
C MET A 119 6.35 -15.50 27.05
N ARG A 120 6.51 -16.07 28.25
CA ARG A 120 6.65 -15.27 29.50
C ARG A 120 7.89 -14.36 29.48
N SER A 121 8.91 -14.69 28.69
CA SER A 121 10.09 -13.85 28.49
C SER A 121 9.81 -12.59 27.66
N GLY A 122 8.65 -12.49 27.02
CA GLY A 122 8.33 -11.47 26.02
C GLY A 122 8.68 -11.90 24.58
N ASP A 123 9.37 -13.02 24.40
CA ASP A 123 9.68 -13.57 23.09
C ASP A 123 8.42 -14.11 22.38
N VAL A 124 8.50 -14.20 21.07
CA VAL A 124 7.38 -14.60 20.22
C VAL A 124 7.71 -15.93 19.56
N LEU A 125 6.85 -16.92 19.76
CA LEU A 125 6.96 -18.23 19.12
C LEU A 125 5.87 -18.36 18.04
N LEU A 126 6.31 -18.41 16.79
CA LEU A 126 5.48 -18.72 15.63
C LEU A 126 5.48 -20.23 15.40
N THR A 127 4.30 -20.82 15.20
CA THR A 127 4.17 -22.24 14.86
C THR A 127 3.19 -22.44 13.72
N TRP A 128 3.48 -23.41 12.84
CA TRP A 128 2.63 -23.75 11.70
C TRP A 128 2.61 -25.26 11.49
N LYS A 129 1.77 -25.72 10.56
CA LYS A 129 1.75 -27.09 10.07
C LYS A 129 2.15 -27.12 8.60
N ALA A 130 2.93 -28.12 8.22
CA ALA A 130 3.07 -28.49 6.82
C ALA A 130 1.69 -28.90 6.28
N ALA A 131 1.40 -28.64 5.00
CA ALA A 131 0.11 -29.01 4.43
C ALA A 131 -0.10 -30.54 4.47
N ASP A 132 -1.29 -31.03 4.83
CA ASP A 132 -1.54 -32.45 5.11
C ASP A 132 -1.22 -33.42 3.95
N ARG A 133 -1.20 -32.95 2.69
CA ARG A 133 -0.78 -33.77 1.52
C ARG A 133 0.73 -33.79 1.26
N SER A 134 1.51 -33.04 2.03
CA SER A 134 2.97 -33.01 1.95
C SER A 134 3.66 -33.96 2.93
N GLN A 135 2.90 -34.88 3.55
CA GLN A 135 3.40 -35.83 4.57
C GLN A 135 4.55 -36.75 4.09
N GLY A 136 4.86 -36.81 2.78
CA GLY A 136 6.05 -37.47 2.24
C GLY A 136 7.31 -36.60 2.14
N LEU A 137 7.20 -35.26 2.22
CA LEU A 137 8.30 -34.29 2.14
C LEU A 137 8.64 -33.63 3.49
N GLY A 138 8.01 -34.01 4.60
CA GLY A 138 8.06 -33.24 5.85
C GLY A 138 9.46 -32.87 6.37
N ASN A 139 10.44 -33.76 6.23
CA ASN A 139 11.84 -33.57 6.65
C ASN A 139 12.74 -33.04 5.52
N ALA A 140 12.12 -32.72 4.39
CA ALA A 140 12.72 -32.30 3.14
C ALA A 140 12.28 -30.88 2.77
N LEU A 141 11.68 -30.12 3.70
CA LEU A 141 11.20 -28.76 3.49
C LEU A 141 12.03 -27.73 4.24
N GLU A 142 12.32 -26.64 3.55
CA GLU A 142 12.77 -25.39 4.13
C GLU A 142 11.61 -24.40 4.16
N TYR A 143 11.55 -23.62 5.22
CA TYR A 143 10.54 -22.61 5.44
C TYR A 143 11.20 -21.23 5.46
N GLU A 144 10.58 -20.30 4.78
CA GLU A 144 10.92 -18.88 4.90
C GLU A 144 9.82 -18.19 5.69
N VAL A 145 10.20 -17.65 6.84
CA VAL A 145 9.33 -16.84 7.70
C VAL A 145 9.66 -15.39 7.43
N THR A 146 8.67 -14.60 7.05
CA THR A 146 8.82 -13.16 6.88
C THR A 146 7.92 -12.43 7.86
N TYR A 147 8.44 -11.38 8.48
CA TYR A 147 7.69 -10.58 9.44
C TYR A 147 8.05 -9.10 9.35
N LYS A 148 7.09 -8.24 9.70
CA LYS A 148 7.22 -6.78 9.65
C LYS A 148 6.25 -6.13 10.63
N GLN A 149 6.46 -4.84 10.92
CA GLN A 149 5.39 -4.07 11.54
C GLN A 149 4.20 -3.96 10.57
N GLU A 150 2.98 -3.89 11.09
CA GLU A 150 1.76 -3.90 10.27
C GLU A 150 1.75 -2.78 9.21
N TRP A 151 2.25 -1.60 9.57
CA TRP A 151 2.33 -0.42 8.69
C TRP A 151 3.49 -0.47 7.67
N GLU A 152 4.48 -1.36 7.84
CA GLU A 152 5.63 -1.46 6.94
C GLU A 152 5.25 -2.18 5.63
N SER A 153 5.99 -1.93 4.55
CA SER A 153 5.87 -2.69 3.30
C SER A 153 6.57 -4.05 3.41
N TRP A 154 6.03 -5.07 2.76
CA TRP A 154 6.66 -6.40 2.69
C TRP A 154 8.05 -6.41 2.06
N GLU A 155 8.40 -5.42 1.22
CA GLU A 155 9.75 -5.24 0.66
C GLU A 155 10.84 -4.97 1.71
N LYS A 156 10.45 -4.44 2.88
CA LYS A 156 11.36 -4.11 3.99
C LYS A 156 11.25 -5.11 5.14
N ALA A 157 10.47 -6.18 4.97
CA ALA A 157 10.26 -7.20 5.99
C ALA A 157 11.56 -7.94 6.31
N ALA A 158 11.70 -8.38 7.55
CA ALA A 158 12.75 -9.30 7.93
C ALA A 158 12.38 -10.71 7.47
N SER A 159 13.35 -11.45 6.91
CA SER A 159 13.19 -12.83 6.46
C SER A 159 14.12 -13.75 7.22
N LEU A 160 13.60 -14.90 7.63
CA LEU A 160 14.34 -15.97 8.31
C LEU A 160 14.14 -17.27 7.55
N LEU A 161 15.24 -17.89 7.15
CA LEU A 161 15.24 -19.21 6.51
C LEU A 161 15.46 -20.29 7.58
N LEU A 162 14.60 -21.30 7.58
CA LEU A 162 14.54 -22.35 8.59
C LEU A 162 14.43 -23.71 7.93
N SER A 163 15.33 -24.63 8.25
CA SER A 163 15.33 -25.98 7.70
C SER A 163 14.70 -26.97 8.68
N ASN A 164 13.84 -27.87 8.19
CA ASN A 164 13.32 -29.03 8.95
C ASN A 164 12.64 -28.68 10.28
N THR A 165 12.01 -27.52 10.37
CA THR A 165 11.27 -27.06 11.55
C THR A 165 9.97 -26.40 11.16
N THR A 166 8.95 -26.54 12.01
CA THR A 166 7.63 -25.90 11.86
C THR A 166 7.39 -24.82 12.91
N ARG A 167 8.48 -24.33 13.52
CA ARG A 167 8.46 -23.30 14.55
C ARG A 167 9.61 -22.31 14.35
N CYS A 168 9.33 -21.05 14.64
CA CYS A 168 10.28 -19.95 14.59
C CYS A 168 10.20 -19.15 15.90
N HIS A 169 11.35 -18.87 16.49
CA HIS A 169 11.45 -18.09 17.72
C HIS A 169 12.01 -16.70 17.39
N LEU A 170 11.24 -15.66 17.68
CA LEU A 170 11.63 -14.27 17.51
C LEU A 170 11.98 -13.68 18.88
N ASN A 171 13.17 -13.09 18.99
CA ASN A 171 13.63 -12.48 20.22
C ASN A 171 12.95 -11.12 20.43
N HIS A 172 12.43 -10.87 21.63
CA HIS A 172 11.79 -9.59 21.95
C HIS A 172 12.71 -8.37 21.76
N LYS A 173 14.04 -8.54 21.82
CA LYS A 173 15.01 -7.46 21.60
C LYS A 173 15.07 -6.97 20.16
N ASP A 174 14.69 -7.82 19.21
CA ASP A 174 14.68 -7.50 17.78
C ASP A 174 13.35 -6.89 17.33
N LEU A 175 12.37 -6.84 18.25
CA LEU A 175 11.04 -6.31 18.02
C LEU A 175 10.87 -4.94 18.70
N VAL A 176 10.15 -4.05 18.03
CA VAL A 176 9.82 -2.74 18.58
C VAL A 176 8.68 -2.90 19.60
N PRO A 177 8.86 -2.55 20.90
CA PRO A 177 7.81 -2.67 21.93
C PRO A 177 6.60 -1.80 21.63
N GLY A 178 5.39 -2.23 21.97
CA GLY A 178 4.12 -1.51 21.74
C GLY A 178 3.73 -1.36 20.27
N SER A 179 4.09 -2.33 19.42
CA SER A 179 3.86 -2.30 17.97
C SER A 179 3.11 -3.53 17.53
N SER A 180 2.26 -3.38 16.52
CA SER A 180 1.60 -4.50 15.87
C SER A 180 2.47 -5.07 14.77
N TYR A 181 2.66 -6.38 14.78
CA TYR A 181 3.45 -7.13 13.81
C TYR A 181 2.58 -8.13 13.07
N VAL A 182 2.99 -8.42 11.84
CA VAL A 182 2.40 -9.45 11.00
C VAL A 182 3.50 -10.35 10.46
N ALA A 183 3.24 -11.66 10.42
CA ALA A 183 4.13 -12.65 9.83
C ALA A 183 3.39 -13.56 8.85
N ARG A 184 4.15 -14.08 7.89
CA ARG A 184 3.70 -15.10 6.93
C ARG A 184 4.83 -16.05 6.62
N VAL A 185 4.49 -17.29 6.27
CA VAL A 185 5.46 -18.36 6.04
C VAL A 185 5.18 -19.02 4.71
N ARG A 186 6.23 -19.36 3.96
CA ARG A 186 6.15 -20.21 2.77
C ARG A 186 7.18 -21.31 2.84
N ALA A 187 6.96 -22.39 2.09
CA ALA A 187 7.83 -23.55 2.07
C ALA A 187 8.48 -23.72 0.70
N ARG A 188 9.64 -24.36 0.65
CA ARG A 188 10.24 -24.90 -0.57
C ARG A 188 10.89 -26.26 -0.28
N PRO A 189 11.14 -27.09 -1.29
CA PRO A 189 12.04 -28.23 -1.14
C PRO A 189 13.40 -27.78 -0.62
N GLY A 190 13.89 -28.47 0.41
CA GLY A 190 15.19 -28.22 1.01
C GLY A 190 16.31 -28.61 0.05
N GLN A 191 17.44 -27.92 0.15
CA GLN A 191 18.52 -28.07 -0.83
C GLN A 191 19.11 -29.49 -0.89
N ASP A 192 19.09 -30.20 0.24
CA ASP A 192 19.62 -31.57 0.38
C ASP A 192 18.54 -32.66 0.27
N SER A 193 17.32 -32.30 -0.16
CA SER A 193 16.18 -33.23 -0.14
C SER A 193 16.08 -34.16 -1.35
N GLY A 194 16.89 -33.94 -2.39
CA GLY A 194 16.77 -34.61 -3.69
C GLY A 194 15.59 -34.11 -4.55
N PHE A 195 14.76 -33.21 -4.02
CA PHE A 195 13.71 -32.49 -4.73
C PHE A 195 14.16 -31.06 -5.01
N SER A 196 13.76 -30.50 -6.14
CA SER A 196 13.96 -29.08 -6.43
C SER A 196 12.67 -28.44 -6.94
N GLY A 197 12.58 -27.13 -6.80
CA GLY A 197 11.41 -26.38 -7.22
C GLY A 197 11.29 -25.02 -6.56
N GLN A 198 10.11 -24.42 -6.72
CA GLN A 198 9.85 -23.06 -6.28
C GLN A 198 9.25 -23.03 -4.88
N TYR A 199 9.26 -21.84 -4.29
CA TYR A 199 8.50 -21.60 -3.08
C TYR A 199 7.00 -21.80 -3.32
N SER A 200 6.31 -22.26 -2.29
CA SER A 200 4.87 -22.21 -2.21
C SER A 200 4.38 -20.77 -2.23
N GLU A 201 3.09 -20.62 -2.45
CA GLU A 201 2.38 -19.41 -2.03
C GLU A 201 2.59 -19.15 -0.52
N TRP A 202 2.34 -17.93 -0.10
CA TRP A 202 2.40 -17.56 1.31
C TRP A 202 1.25 -18.18 2.10
N SER A 203 1.50 -18.50 3.37
CA SER A 203 0.46 -18.84 4.33
C SER A 203 -0.46 -17.65 4.58
N THR A 204 -1.60 -17.91 5.22
CA THR A 204 -2.37 -16.85 5.86
C THR A 204 -1.49 -16.11 6.86
N GLU A 205 -1.68 -14.79 6.93
CA GLU A 205 -0.95 -13.93 7.83
C GLU A 205 -1.39 -14.15 9.28
N ALA A 206 -0.44 -14.09 10.21
CA ALA A 206 -0.71 -14.10 11.64
C ALA A 206 -0.19 -12.80 12.26
N SER A 207 -1.02 -12.14 13.05
CA SER A 207 -0.69 -10.89 13.70
C SER A 207 -0.51 -11.06 15.22
N TRP A 208 0.29 -10.18 15.81
CA TRP A 208 0.45 -10.07 17.25
C TRP A 208 0.90 -8.66 17.63
N ASP A 209 0.62 -8.29 18.87
CA ASP A 209 1.11 -7.04 19.45
C ASP A 209 2.26 -7.32 20.42
N THR A 210 3.31 -6.52 20.33
CA THR A 210 4.39 -6.56 21.31
C THR A 210 3.97 -5.83 22.59
N PRO A 211 4.48 -6.23 23.77
CA PRO A 211 4.16 -5.58 25.04
C PRO A 211 4.38 -4.06 24.99
N GLU A 212 3.51 -3.30 25.64
CA GLU A 212 3.58 -1.83 25.68
C GLU A 212 4.97 -1.33 26.07
N GLY A 213 5.47 -0.39 25.27
CA GLY A 213 6.72 0.31 25.56
C GLY A 213 6.52 1.44 26.56
N GLY A 214 7.64 1.98 27.04
CA GLY A 214 7.66 3.23 27.80
C GLY A 214 7.22 4.44 26.97
N LEU A 215 7.22 5.62 27.60
CA LEU A 215 6.91 6.90 26.95
C LEU A 215 8.07 7.47 26.11
N GLN A 216 9.20 6.76 26.06
CA GLN A 216 10.40 7.22 25.37
C GLN A 216 10.28 7.04 23.85
N PRO A 217 10.93 7.90 23.05
CA PRO A 217 11.10 7.66 21.62
C PRO A 217 11.73 6.29 21.38
N ARG A 218 11.25 5.59 20.37
CA ARG A 218 11.67 4.22 20.06
C ARG A 218 12.09 4.07 18.61
N ASN A 219 12.69 2.93 18.30
CA ASN A 219 13.10 2.56 16.95
C ASN A 219 13.96 3.63 16.24
N LEU A 220 14.87 4.27 16.99
CA LEU A 220 15.81 5.25 16.40
C LEU A 220 16.76 4.52 15.44
N ARG A 221 16.68 4.86 14.15
CA ARG A 221 17.51 4.30 13.09
C ARG A 221 18.11 5.42 12.27
N CYS A 222 19.40 5.32 12.00
CA CYS A 222 20.13 6.26 11.13
C CYS A 222 20.81 5.51 10.00
N LEU A 223 20.63 6.00 8.77
CA LEU A 223 21.18 5.41 7.54
C LEU A 223 22.02 6.46 6.82
N PHE A 224 23.31 6.17 6.65
CA PHE A 224 24.22 7.00 5.85
C PHE A 224 24.12 6.61 4.38
N ASN A 225 23.94 7.59 3.49
CA ASN A 225 23.82 7.36 2.05
C ASN A 225 25.16 7.03 1.35
N GLY A 226 26.28 7.04 2.08
CA GLY A 226 27.61 6.81 1.52
C GLY A 226 28.26 8.05 0.91
N ALA A 227 27.57 9.19 0.88
CA ALA A 227 28.06 10.43 0.29
C ALA A 227 28.13 11.54 1.33
N ASP A 228 26.99 12.10 1.70
CA ASP A 228 26.89 13.41 2.35
C ASP A 228 25.67 13.53 3.29
N ARG A 229 24.85 12.49 3.43
CA ARG A 229 23.59 12.55 4.20
C ARG A 229 23.41 11.35 5.11
N LEU A 230 23.20 11.65 6.39
CA LEU A 230 22.79 10.70 7.41
C LEU A 230 21.30 10.94 7.72
N THR A 231 20.44 10.03 7.28
CA THR A 231 18.99 10.12 7.50
C THR A 231 18.63 9.36 8.75
N CYS A 232 18.11 10.05 9.77
CA CYS A 232 17.67 9.45 11.00
C CYS A 232 16.14 9.47 11.11
N SER A 233 15.56 8.41 11.64
CA SER A 233 14.11 8.26 11.86
C SER A 233 13.83 7.61 13.22
N TRP A 234 12.74 8.00 13.86
CA TRP A 234 12.31 7.48 15.15
C TRP A 234 10.79 7.52 15.26
N GLU A 235 10.24 6.78 16.22
CA GLU A 235 8.80 6.67 16.47
C GLU A 235 8.43 7.26 17.83
N VAL A 236 7.31 7.99 17.86
CA VAL A 236 6.71 8.56 19.09
C VAL A 236 5.21 8.32 19.11
N LYS A 237 4.61 8.22 20.30
CA LYS A 237 3.15 8.07 20.45
C LYS A 237 2.46 9.36 19.98
N ASN A 238 1.47 9.23 19.11
CA ASN A 238 0.71 10.36 18.57
C ASN A 238 0.02 11.19 19.67
N ALA A 239 -0.42 10.56 20.76
CA ALA A 239 -0.99 11.28 21.89
C ALA A 239 0.01 12.26 22.56
N ILE A 240 1.31 11.97 22.50
CA ILE A 240 2.36 12.76 23.16
C ILE A 240 2.79 13.95 22.28
N THR A 241 2.76 13.81 20.95
CA THR A 241 3.22 14.87 20.02
C THR A 241 2.37 16.13 20.07
N THR A 242 1.14 16.05 20.60
CA THR A 242 0.29 17.22 20.85
C THR A 242 0.79 18.11 22.00
N SER A 243 1.62 17.57 22.90
CA SER A 243 2.08 18.25 24.12
C SER A 243 3.60 18.41 24.17
N VAL A 244 4.36 17.52 23.52
CA VAL A 244 5.82 17.50 23.56
C VAL A 244 6.37 17.47 22.14
N VAL A 245 7.20 18.46 21.82
CA VAL A 245 7.98 18.49 20.58
C VAL A 245 9.26 17.70 20.80
N PHE A 246 9.58 16.76 19.92
CA PHE A 246 10.85 16.03 19.97
C PHE A 246 11.81 16.60 18.93
N GLY A 247 13.06 16.80 19.35
CA GLY A 247 14.16 17.20 18.49
C GLY A 247 15.21 16.10 18.40
N LEU A 248 15.89 16.03 17.26
CA LEU A 248 17.05 15.16 17.07
C LEU A 248 18.32 16.00 17.23
N PHE A 249 19.19 15.56 18.13
CA PHE A 249 20.45 16.22 18.46
C PHE A 249 21.61 15.29 18.14
N PHE A 250 22.66 15.83 17.53
CA PHE A 250 23.81 15.04 17.12
C PHE A 250 25.14 15.71 17.46
N ARG A 251 26.18 14.88 17.60
CA ARG A 251 27.58 15.30 17.71
C ARG A 251 28.40 14.56 16.67
N ALA A 252 29.15 15.30 15.87
CA ALA A 252 30.02 14.73 14.84
C ALA A 252 31.28 14.08 15.44
N THR A 253 31.74 14.54 16.61
CA THR A 253 32.80 13.89 17.40
C THR A 253 32.50 14.03 18.90
N PRO A 254 33.10 13.23 19.78
CA PRO A 254 32.90 13.36 21.23
C PRO A 254 33.24 14.75 21.80
N ALA A 255 34.12 15.49 21.13
CA ALA A 255 34.57 16.82 21.51
C ALA A 255 33.79 17.96 20.82
N SER A 256 32.93 17.66 19.85
CA SER A 256 32.16 18.70 19.14
C SER A 256 31.02 19.22 20.01
N ALA A 257 30.59 20.46 19.73
CA ALA A 257 29.32 20.94 20.23
C ALA A 257 28.17 20.05 19.71
N GLU A 258 27.09 20.03 20.47
CA GLU A 258 25.87 19.32 20.09
C GLU A 258 25.02 20.23 19.22
N GLU A 259 24.60 19.73 18.07
CA GLU A 259 23.82 20.45 17.08
C GLU A 259 22.41 19.86 16.99
N GLU A 260 21.43 20.71 16.70
CA GLU A 260 20.03 20.32 16.47
C GLU A 260 19.81 20.11 14.96
N CYS A 261 19.26 18.95 14.61
CA CYS A 261 18.86 18.66 13.24
C CYS A 261 17.53 19.33 12.91
N SER A 262 17.49 20.07 11.80
CA SER A 262 16.27 20.72 11.30
C SER A 262 16.26 20.79 9.76
N PRO A 263 15.07 20.70 9.11
CA PRO A 263 13.74 20.50 9.70
C PRO A 263 13.46 19.03 10.05
N VAL A 264 12.59 18.80 11.05
CA VAL A 264 12.05 17.48 11.36
C VAL A 264 10.79 17.26 10.52
N HIS A 265 10.78 16.18 9.75
CA HIS A 265 9.62 15.73 8.97
C HIS A 265 8.81 14.72 9.78
N GLU A 266 7.49 14.77 9.63
CA GLU A 266 6.57 13.88 10.32
C GLU A 266 5.69 13.12 9.33
N LYS A 267 5.50 11.83 9.59
CA LYS A 267 4.67 10.94 8.78
C LYS A 267 3.77 10.10 9.68
N SER A 268 2.46 10.27 9.52
CA SER A 268 1.46 9.43 10.18
C SER A 268 1.44 8.02 9.58
N LEU A 269 1.26 7.03 10.44
CA LEU A 269 1.18 5.63 10.08
C LEU A 269 -0.30 5.19 10.14
N PRO A 270 -0.89 4.65 9.06
CA PRO A 270 -2.24 4.11 9.11
C PRO A 270 -2.37 3.02 10.17
N HIS A 271 -3.46 3.04 10.94
CA HIS A 271 -3.77 2.03 11.97
C HIS A 271 -2.73 1.88 13.10
N SER A 272 -1.79 2.82 13.24
CA SER A 272 -0.81 2.82 14.32
C SER A 272 -1.01 4.02 15.26
N PRO A 273 -0.93 3.82 16.59
CA PRO A 273 -0.97 4.92 17.56
C PRO A 273 0.34 5.73 17.61
N TYR A 274 1.28 5.46 16.70
CA TYR A 274 2.59 6.10 16.61
C TYR A 274 2.74 6.89 15.32
N VAL A 275 3.59 7.89 15.38
CA VAL A 275 3.98 8.72 14.26
C VAL A 275 5.50 8.61 14.07
N VAL A 276 5.93 8.54 12.82
CA VAL A 276 7.36 8.49 12.47
C VAL A 276 7.83 9.90 12.24
N GLN A 277 8.89 10.28 12.93
CA GLN A 277 9.60 11.54 12.71
C GLN A 277 10.97 11.25 12.13
N SER A 278 11.45 12.11 11.24
CA SER A 278 12.74 11.93 10.57
C SER A 278 13.45 13.26 10.32
N CYS A 279 14.77 13.24 10.36
CA CYS A 279 15.60 14.40 10.04
C CYS A 279 16.87 13.97 9.29
N GLU A 280 17.36 14.84 8.42
CA GLU A 280 18.54 14.60 7.60
C GLU A 280 19.71 15.45 8.08
N ILE A 281 20.81 14.80 8.46
CA ILE A 281 22.04 15.46 8.91
C ILE A 281 23.01 15.54 7.73
N PRO A 282 23.51 16.74 7.37
CA PRO A 282 24.56 16.88 6.37
C PRO A 282 25.91 16.40 6.93
N VAL A 283 26.64 15.60 6.16
CA VAL A 283 27.94 15.00 6.52
C VAL A 283 29.01 15.56 5.59
N SER A 284 29.86 16.45 6.12
CA SER A 284 30.83 17.21 5.30
C SER A 284 32.18 16.49 5.08
N ASN A 285 32.56 15.54 5.94
CA ASN A 285 33.88 14.88 5.85
C ASN A 285 33.84 13.43 6.33
N SER A 286 33.33 12.52 5.49
CA SER A 286 33.19 11.08 5.79
C SER A 286 34.52 10.38 6.06
N SER A 287 35.65 10.93 5.60
CA SER A 287 36.99 10.34 5.73
C SER A 287 37.60 10.50 7.12
N SER A 288 37.22 11.54 7.88
CA SER A 288 37.71 11.80 9.24
C SER A 288 36.65 11.66 10.34
N GLN A 289 35.38 11.52 9.97
CA GLN A 289 34.23 11.48 10.89
C GLN A 289 33.46 10.16 10.71
N SER A 290 33.98 9.08 11.29
CA SER A 290 33.37 7.75 11.18
C SER A 290 32.23 7.49 12.16
N GLN A 291 32.11 8.30 13.22
CA GLN A 291 31.18 8.02 14.33
C GLN A 291 30.42 9.28 14.76
N TYR A 292 29.13 9.31 14.44
CA TYR A 292 28.18 10.31 14.94
C TYR A 292 27.48 9.78 16.20
N HIS A 293 27.34 10.62 17.21
CA HIS A 293 26.45 10.34 18.34
C HIS A 293 25.13 11.05 18.11
N VAL A 294 24.03 10.29 18.04
CA VAL A 294 22.69 10.83 17.78
C VAL A 294 21.78 10.53 18.97
N SER A 295 20.96 11.50 19.36
CA SER A 295 20.00 11.38 20.46
C SER A 295 18.69 12.09 20.12
N VAL A 296 17.57 11.50 20.54
CA VAL A 296 16.24 12.11 20.42
C VAL A 296 15.76 12.45 21.82
N ARG A 297 15.34 13.70 22.02
CA ARG A 297 14.82 14.16 23.31
C ARG A 297 13.76 15.24 23.11
N ALA A 298 12.97 15.47 24.17
CA ALA A 298 12.02 16.56 24.19
C ALA A 298 12.75 17.90 24.03
N LYS A 299 12.25 18.74 23.13
CA LYS A 299 12.70 20.10 22.91
C LYS A 299 12.03 21.01 23.94
N THR A 300 12.81 21.91 24.53
CA THR A 300 12.28 22.96 25.39
C THR A 300 11.72 24.07 24.50
N GLU A 301 10.40 24.23 24.52
CA GLU A 301 9.72 25.32 23.82
C GLU A 301 9.50 26.48 24.79
N GLU A 302 10.05 27.65 24.46
CA GLU A 302 9.94 28.85 25.27
C GLU A 302 9.18 29.94 24.52
N LYS A 303 8.28 30.62 25.24
CA LYS A 303 7.57 31.78 24.71
C LYS A 303 7.91 33.01 25.54
N LEU A 304 8.57 33.97 24.91
CA LEU A 304 8.79 35.28 25.51
C LEU A 304 7.46 36.04 25.58
N ILE A 305 7.00 36.35 26.80
CA ILE A 305 5.84 37.21 27.03
C ILE A 305 6.35 38.49 27.70
N GLU A 306 6.41 39.56 26.92
CA GLU A 306 6.72 40.89 27.44
C GLU A 306 5.58 41.38 28.33
N THR A 307 5.77 41.34 29.65
CA THR A 307 4.72 41.65 30.64
C THR A 307 4.16 43.06 30.48
N PHE A 308 4.99 44.04 30.10
CA PHE A 308 4.57 45.43 29.89
C PHE A 308 3.63 45.61 28.68
N ARG A 309 3.57 44.64 27.76
CA ARG A 309 2.64 44.63 26.63
C ARG A 309 1.38 43.79 26.89
N ASN A 310 1.40 42.94 27.92
CA ASN A 310 0.35 41.95 28.21
C ASN A 310 -0.37 42.27 29.53
N ILE A 311 -0.72 43.54 29.73
CA ILE A 311 -1.36 44.02 30.96
C ILE A 311 -2.89 43.95 30.81
N LYS A 312 -3.54 43.18 31.68
CA LYS A 312 -5.01 43.19 31.84
C LYS A 312 -5.36 43.82 33.18
N VAL A 313 -5.72 45.10 33.15
CA VAL A 313 -6.13 45.84 34.36
C VAL A 313 -7.49 45.30 34.82
N LEU A 314 -7.67 45.18 36.15
CA LEU A 314 -8.96 44.83 36.73
C LEU A 314 -10.02 45.89 36.41
N PRO A 315 -11.31 45.50 36.29
CA PRO A 315 -12.37 46.45 36.00
C PRO A 315 -12.47 47.55 37.09
N PRO A 316 -12.80 48.79 36.72
CA PRO A 316 -13.08 49.85 37.69
C PRO A 316 -14.22 49.45 38.63
N THR A 317 -14.10 49.79 39.91
CA THR A 317 -15.10 49.46 40.92
C THR A 317 -16.00 50.66 41.23
N ASN A 318 -17.16 50.40 41.83
CA ASN A 318 -18.11 51.42 42.29
C ASN A 318 -18.51 52.42 41.22
N VAL A 319 -18.82 51.92 40.01
CA VAL A 319 -19.40 52.75 38.95
C VAL A 319 -20.76 53.25 39.45
N SER A 320 -20.89 54.56 39.61
CA SER A 320 -22.08 55.22 40.13
C SER A 320 -22.42 56.43 39.30
N VAL A 321 -23.70 56.81 39.31
CA VAL A 321 -24.21 57.98 38.58
C VAL A 321 -24.83 58.93 39.59
N THR A 322 -24.40 60.18 39.57
CA THR A 322 -24.95 61.25 40.40
C THR A 322 -25.50 62.37 39.54
N VAL A 323 -26.57 63.02 39.99
CA VAL A 323 -27.14 64.21 39.34
C VAL A 323 -26.56 65.44 40.01
N THR A 324 -25.98 66.34 39.22
CA THR A 324 -25.40 67.60 39.71
C THR A 324 -26.49 68.65 39.96
N GLU A 325 -26.17 69.71 40.70
CA GLU A 325 -27.08 70.84 40.98
C GLU A 325 -27.59 71.52 39.69
N ASN A 326 -26.85 71.39 38.60
CA ASN A 326 -27.17 71.93 37.28
C ASN A 326 -27.97 70.98 36.37
N GLN A 327 -28.55 69.89 36.92
CA GLN A 327 -29.28 68.84 36.17
C GLN A 327 -28.42 68.02 35.18
N GLU A 328 -27.09 68.03 35.30
CA GLU A 328 -26.20 67.17 34.50
C GLU A 328 -25.94 65.83 35.20
N TYR A 329 -25.75 64.76 34.42
CA TYR A 329 -25.38 63.43 34.93
C TYR A 329 -23.86 63.27 34.97
N GLU A 330 -23.34 62.87 36.13
CA GLU A 330 -21.92 62.58 36.32
C GLU A 330 -21.71 61.10 36.61
N LEU A 331 -20.87 60.44 35.81
CA LEU A 331 -20.42 59.07 36.06
C LEU A 331 -19.12 59.09 36.88
N ARG A 332 -19.10 58.34 37.98
CA ARG A 332 -17.93 58.20 38.85
C ARG A 332 -17.55 56.73 38.97
N TRP A 333 -16.25 56.44 38.95
CA TRP A 333 -15.71 55.11 39.23
C TRP A 333 -14.41 55.21 40.00
N ILE A 334 -14.08 54.15 40.73
CA ILE A 334 -12.82 54.01 41.43
C ILE A 334 -11.85 53.30 40.51
N LYS A 335 -10.75 53.99 40.17
CA LYS A 335 -9.65 53.40 39.41
C LYS A 335 -8.96 52.31 40.23
N HIS A 336 -8.47 51.27 39.55
CA HIS A 336 -7.63 50.27 40.20
C HIS A 336 -6.27 50.89 40.58
N THR A 337 -5.80 50.69 41.81
CA THR A 337 -4.50 51.20 42.26
C THR A 337 -3.39 50.30 41.74
N LEU A 338 -2.64 50.79 40.74
CA LEU A 338 -1.43 50.12 40.28
C LEU A 338 -0.26 50.46 41.21
N GLN A 339 0.66 49.52 41.40
CA GLN A 339 1.88 49.70 42.20
C GLN A 339 2.76 50.84 41.66
N TYR A 340 2.77 51.03 40.34
CA TYR A 340 3.55 52.06 39.67
C TYR A 340 2.65 53.22 39.25
N SER A 341 2.82 54.37 39.92
CA SER A 341 1.98 55.56 39.74
C SER A 341 2.13 56.23 38.37
N PHE A 342 3.24 55.98 37.65
CA PHE A 342 3.50 56.53 36.32
C PHE A 342 2.71 55.84 35.20
N ILE A 343 2.09 54.67 35.47
CA ILE A 343 1.28 53.96 34.48
C ILE A 343 -0.08 54.66 34.35
N LYS A 344 -0.30 55.32 33.22
CA LYS A 344 -1.55 56.03 32.93
C LYS A 344 -2.64 55.04 32.52
N GLN A 345 -3.81 55.15 33.17
CA GLN A 345 -5.01 54.40 32.79
C GLN A 345 -5.88 55.26 31.87
N ARG A 346 -6.42 54.63 30.83
CA ARG A 346 -7.46 55.20 29.97
C ARG A 346 -8.74 54.43 30.20
N TYR A 347 -9.87 55.13 30.19
CA TYR A 347 -11.18 54.54 30.42
C TYR A 347 -12.04 54.73 29.18
N GLN A 348 -12.77 53.67 28.84
CA GLN A 348 -13.83 53.69 27.85
C GLN A 348 -15.15 53.60 28.62
N VAL A 349 -16.06 54.51 28.32
CA VAL A 349 -17.38 54.58 28.96
C VAL A 349 -18.43 54.35 27.89
N GLU A 350 -19.31 53.41 28.15
CA GLU A 350 -20.45 53.09 27.28
C GLU A 350 -21.73 53.28 28.08
N TYR A 351 -22.71 53.94 27.48
CA TYR A 351 -24.02 54.17 28.08
C TYR A 351 -25.10 54.07 27.00
N TRP A 352 -26.29 53.65 27.39
CA TRP A 352 -27.43 53.52 26.49
C TRP A 352 -28.74 53.74 27.22
N LYS A 353 -29.79 54.10 26.48
CA LYS A 353 -31.15 54.15 27.00
C LYS A 353 -31.65 52.72 27.19
N LYS A 354 -32.12 52.40 28.40
CA LYS A 354 -32.74 51.11 28.70
C LYS A 354 -33.93 50.90 27.74
N ASN A 355 -33.95 49.77 27.03
CA ASN A 355 -34.93 49.34 26.01
C ASN A 355 -34.77 49.90 24.57
N GLN A 356 -33.58 50.34 24.15
CA GLN A 356 -33.33 50.71 22.74
C GLN A 356 -32.61 49.67 21.88
N TYR A 357 -32.24 48.50 22.44
CA TYR A 357 -31.80 47.33 21.66
C TYR A 357 -32.32 46.05 22.33
N GLU A 358 -33.07 45.24 21.57
CA GLU A 358 -33.25 43.83 21.87
C GLU A 358 -31.88 43.14 21.79
N LYS A 359 -31.64 42.20 22.71
CA LYS A 359 -30.44 41.36 22.72
C LYS A 359 -30.25 40.72 21.33
N VAL A 360 -29.15 41.04 20.66
CA VAL A 360 -28.59 40.17 19.60
C VAL A 360 -27.56 39.26 20.25
#